data_AF-A0A2S8GNF6-F1
#
_entry.id   AF-A0A2S8GNF6-F1
#
_cell.length_a   1.000
_cell.length_b   1.000
_cell.length_c   1.000
_cell.angle_alpha   90.00
_cell.angle_beta   90.00
_cell.angle_gamma   90.00
#
_symmetry.space_group_name_H-M   'P 1'
#
loop_
_entity.id
_entity.type
_entity.pdbx_description
1 polymer ?
#
loop_
_entity_poly.entity_id
_entity_poly.type
_entity_poly.pdbx_seq_one_letter_code
_entity_poly.pdbx_strand_id
1 'polypeptide(L)'
;MGRKSKAKERKTRAVANADVAPQVDPAFDDDKPAVQSNSVEYLNIGLMVLSVVVAAFVPFELFLVSYAVLGPLHYLTEISWLHDRKYFTLRKADWALLMVCGLLITLGTDSVLGEDGIRWLDSIPLGQSSLYQVLSTHYMDVMFFAFGAALVFVVAQQTWLRLLGLAIVAICAMLFHGSGPTSATGIYYKLFGVYMPTLIHVFIFTGAFILAGALKRNSKAGFLSFAVFLACGVVAIWLPNIAGDPLTAAPKVFWRGFQELSLNGLNDILRQPTEALVGINLYTSDIVLRLVRFLAFAYTYHYLNWFSKTSIIGWHSVSPVRLTFIVVAWLASMALYAVSYDLGLRWLFLLSLTHVLLEFPLNFKCFLDIGSELRQRLIPA
;
A
#
# COMPACT_ATOMS: atom_id res chain seq x y z
N MET A 1 -23.78 -5.46 -67.69
CA MET A 1 -22.72 -5.76 -66.70
C MET A 1 -22.97 -5.13 -65.31
N GLY A 2 -24.20 -5.13 -64.76
CA GLY A 2 -24.51 -4.32 -63.56
C GLY A 2 -25.15 -5.03 -62.35
N ARG A 3 -25.52 -6.32 -62.44
CA ARG A 3 -26.27 -7.00 -61.35
C ARG A 3 -25.44 -7.94 -60.47
N LYS A 4 -24.27 -8.41 -60.91
CA LYS A 4 -23.40 -9.30 -60.10
C LYS A 4 -22.45 -8.55 -59.16
N SER A 5 -22.23 -7.24 -59.36
CA SER A 5 -21.35 -6.43 -58.49
C SER A 5 -22.00 -6.07 -57.15
N LYS A 6 -23.28 -5.65 -57.16
CA LYS A 6 -24.01 -5.26 -55.93
C LYS A 6 -24.28 -6.41 -54.95
N ALA A 7 -24.36 -7.65 -55.43
CA ALA A 7 -24.56 -8.81 -54.57
C ALA A 7 -23.29 -9.22 -53.81
N LYS A 8 -22.10 -8.95 -54.38
CA LYS A 8 -20.82 -9.23 -53.73
C LYS A 8 -20.50 -8.17 -52.67
N GLU A 9 -20.74 -6.89 -52.95
CA GLU A 9 -20.63 -5.80 -51.96
C GLU A 9 -21.59 -5.97 -50.76
N ARG A 10 -22.83 -6.42 -51.01
CA ARG A 10 -23.81 -6.61 -49.92
C ARG A 10 -23.46 -7.81 -49.01
N LYS A 11 -22.75 -8.82 -49.53
CA LYS A 11 -22.24 -9.95 -48.73
C LYS A 11 -20.98 -9.58 -47.95
N THR A 12 -20.07 -8.77 -48.50
CA THR A 12 -18.87 -8.32 -47.76
C THR A 12 -19.22 -7.37 -46.61
N ARG A 13 -20.27 -6.53 -46.77
CA ARG A 13 -20.78 -5.67 -45.69
C ARG A 13 -21.53 -6.44 -44.60
N ALA A 14 -22.14 -7.57 -44.93
CA ALA A 14 -22.86 -8.41 -43.97
C ALA A 14 -21.93 -9.29 -43.10
N VAL A 15 -20.74 -9.64 -43.61
CA VAL A 15 -19.74 -10.41 -42.83
C VAL A 15 -18.87 -9.50 -41.96
N ALA A 16 -18.71 -8.22 -42.32
CA ALA A 16 -17.95 -7.25 -41.50
C ALA A 16 -18.71 -6.74 -40.25
N ASN A 17 -20.02 -7.00 -40.14
CA ASN A 17 -20.87 -6.54 -39.03
C ASN A 17 -21.37 -7.67 -38.11
N ALA A 18 -20.85 -8.88 -38.24
CA ALA A 18 -21.33 -10.05 -37.49
C ALA A 18 -20.53 -10.38 -36.20
N ASP A 19 -19.42 -9.69 -35.92
CA ASP A 19 -18.56 -9.93 -34.73
C ASP A 19 -18.52 -8.77 -33.73
N VAL A 20 -19.44 -7.81 -33.82
CA VAL A 20 -19.63 -6.82 -32.76
C VAL A 20 -20.86 -7.25 -31.97
N ALA A 21 -20.63 -8.05 -30.92
CA ALA A 21 -21.60 -8.21 -29.86
C ALA A 21 -22.10 -6.80 -29.45
N PRO A 22 -23.41 -6.56 -29.33
CA PRO A 22 -23.88 -5.29 -28.82
C PRO A 22 -23.28 -5.14 -27.42
N GLN A 23 -22.37 -4.17 -27.27
CA GLN A 23 -22.09 -3.62 -25.97
C GLN A 23 -23.43 -3.10 -25.47
N VAL A 24 -24.01 -3.83 -24.53
CA VAL A 24 -25.08 -3.33 -23.68
C VAL A 24 -24.43 -2.21 -22.88
N ASP A 25 -24.42 -1.01 -23.45
CA ASP A 25 -24.40 0.19 -22.64
C ASP A 25 -25.57 0.07 -21.68
N PRO A 26 -25.35 0.11 -20.34
CA PRO A 26 -26.45 0.41 -19.46
C PRO A 26 -26.80 1.88 -19.72
N ALA A 27 -27.68 2.09 -20.70
CA ALA A 27 -28.49 3.28 -20.77
C ALA A 27 -29.23 3.35 -19.43
N PHE A 28 -28.70 4.19 -18.53
CA PHE A 28 -29.37 4.64 -17.34
C PHE A 28 -30.53 5.51 -17.79
N ASP A 29 -31.66 4.86 -18.05
CA ASP A 29 -32.93 5.53 -18.34
C ASP A 29 -33.68 5.77 -17.02
N ASP A 30 -33.62 7.04 -16.63
CA ASP A 30 -34.57 7.90 -15.92
C ASP A 30 -35.06 7.67 -14.47
N ASP A 31 -34.89 8.78 -13.74
CA ASP A 31 -35.88 9.42 -12.85
C ASP A 31 -36.16 8.82 -11.47
N LYS A 32 -35.13 8.90 -10.63
CA LYS A 32 -35.14 9.47 -9.27
C LYS A 32 -33.68 9.58 -8.80
N PRO A 33 -33.27 10.62 -8.05
CA PRO A 33 -31.99 10.55 -7.36
C PRO A 33 -32.11 9.42 -6.34
N ALA A 34 -31.61 8.22 -6.68
CA ALA A 34 -31.47 7.15 -5.72
C ALA A 34 -30.68 7.73 -4.55
N VAL A 35 -31.30 7.79 -3.37
CA VAL A 35 -30.64 8.26 -2.15
C VAL A 35 -29.40 7.38 -2.00
N GLN A 36 -28.24 7.93 -2.35
CA GLN A 36 -27.01 7.18 -2.24
C GLN A 36 -26.80 6.91 -0.75
N SER A 37 -26.92 5.64 -0.36
CA SER A 37 -26.77 5.23 1.03
C SER A 37 -25.42 5.71 1.57
N ASN A 38 -25.44 6.38 2.73
CA ASN A 38 -24.24 6.78 3.47
C ASN A 38 -23.81 5.71 4.48
N SER A 39 -24.36 4.49 4.36
CA SER A 39 -24.12 3.42 5.35
C SER A 39 -22.65 3.01 5.41
N VAL A 40 -21.94 3.04 4.29
CA VAL A 40 -20.50 2.74 4.24
C VAL A 40 -19.69 3.82 4.96
N GLU A 41 -20.03 5.09 4.78
CA GLU A 41 -19.38 6.21 5.49
C GLU A 41 -19.57 6.10 7.01
N TYR A 42 -20.78 5.83 7.48
CA TYR A 42 -21.06 5.68 8.91
C TYR A 42 -20.42 4.43 9.51
N LEU A 43 -20.40 3.32 8.76
CA LEU A 43 -19.66 2.12 9.16
C LEU A 43 -18.17 2.43 9.31
N ASN A 44 -17.57 3.14 8.35
CA ASN A 44 -16.17 3.54 8.43
C ASN A 44 -15.90 4.45 9.63
N ILE A 45 -16.76 5.42 9.92
CA ILE A 45 -16.66 6.25 11.15
C ILE A 45 -16.65 5.35 12.40
N GLY A 46 -17.58 4.40 12.49
CA GLY A 46 -17.63 3.44 13.60
C GLY A 46 -16.34 2.61 13.72
N LEU A 47 -15.80 2.13 12.59
CA LEU A 47 -14.55 1.36 12.56
C LEU A 47 -13.34 2.21 12.94
N MET A 48 -13.27 3.49 12.57
CA MET A 48 -12.20 4.41 13.00
C MET A 48 -12.22 4.59 14.52
N VAL A 49 -13.39 4.90 15.08
CA VAL A 49 -13.57 5.10 16.52
C VAL A 49 -13.25 3.82 17.29
N LEU A 50 -13.76 2.67 16.83
CA LEU A 50 -13.43 1.38 17.42
C LEU A 50 -11.92 1.11 17.40
N SER A 51 -11.27 1.35 16.26
CA SER A 51 -9.83 1.12 16.11
C SER A 51 -9.00 1.97 17.07
N VAL A 52 -9.31 3.26 17.24
CA VAL A 52 -8.57 4.13 18.18
C VAL A 52 -8.87 3.79 19.64
N VAL A 53 -10.11 3.40 19.96
CA VAL A 53 -10.49 2.97 21.32
C VAL A 53 -9.73 1.70 21.71
N VAL A 54 -9.72 0.66 20.87
CA VAL A 54 -8.98 -0.58 21.16
C VAL A 54 -7.47 -0.29 21.21
N ALA A 55 -6.95 0.53 20.28
CA ALA A 55 -5.55 0.94 20.29
C ALA A 55 -5.16 1.68 21.58
N ALA A 56 -6.09 2.39 22.23
CA ALA A 56 -5.81 3.09 23.48
C ALA A 56 -5.54 2.16 24.67
N PHE A 57 -6.19 0.98 24.70
CA PHE A 57 -6.06 0.02 25.79
C PHE A 57 -4.96 -1.02 25.55
N VAL A 58 -4.83 -1.53 24.31
CA VAL A 58 -3.93 -2.63 23.94
C VAL A 58 -3.19 -2.35 22.62
N PRO A 59 -2.38 -1.27 22.55
CA PRO A 59 -1.77 -0.82 21.31
C PRO A 59 -0.83 -1.87 20.69
N PHE A 60 -0.08 -2.60 21.51
CA PHE A 60 0.89 -3.58 21.04
C PHE A 60 0.21 -4.81 20.43
N GLU A 61 -0.73 -5.39 21.17
CA GLU A 61 -1.48 -6.57 20.77
C GLU A 61 -2.33 -6.26 19.53
N LEU A 62 -2.97 -5.09 19.49
CA LEU A 62 -3.75 -4.68 18.33
C LEU A 62 -2.87 -4.52 17.08
N PHE A 63 -1.68 -3.92 17.21
CA PHE A 63 -0.75 -3.81 16.10
C PHE A 63 -0.26 -5.19 15.63
N LEU A 64 0.06 -6.10 16.56
CA LEU A 64 0.44 -7.48 16.26
C LEU A 64 -0.67 -8.24 15.52
N VAL A 65 -1.91 -8.16 16.01
CA VAL A 65 -3.08 -8.77 15.35
C VAL A 65 -3.30 -8.17 13.97
N SER A 66 -3.18 -6.86 13.85
CA SER A 66 -3.30 -6.18 12.56
C SER A 66 -2.26 -6.67 11.58
N TYR A 67 -0.99 -6.72 11.97
CA TYR A 67 0.10 -7.12 11.09
C TYR A 67 0.04 -8.63 10.75
N ALA A 68 -0.08 -9.49 11.75
CA ALA A 68 0.07 -10.94 11.60
C ALA A 68 -1.22 -11.64 11.11
N VAL A 69 -2.39 -11.10 11.43
CA VAL A 69 -3.69 -11.74 11.13
C VAL A 69 -4.43 -10.98 10.03
N LEU A 70 -4.70 -9.69 10.22
CA LEU A 70 -5.49 -8.91 9.27
C LEU A 70 -4.69 -8.58 8.00
N GLY A 71 -3.40 -8.27 8.16
CA GLY A 71 -2.46 -7.91 7.10
C GLY A 71 -2.44 -8.93 5.95
N PRO A 72 -2.00 -10.18 6.16
CA PRO A 72 -1.95 -11.17 5.08
C PRO A 72 -3.29 -11.40 4.39
N LEU A 73 -4.40 -11.37 5.12
CA LEU A 73 -5.73 -11.50 4.51
C LEU A 73 -6.05 -10.30 3.61
N HIS A 74 -5.74 -9.09 4.09
CA HIS A 74 -5.88 -7.87 3.31
C HIS A 74 -5.00 -7.92 2.05
N TYR A 75 -3.71 -8.21 2.19
CA TYR A 75 -2.75 -8.26 1.07
C TYR A 75 -3.21 -9.23 -0.01
N LEU A 76 -3.63 -10.44 0.36
CA LEU A 76 -4.05 -11.47 -0.59
C LEU A 76 -5.36 -11.10 -1.30
N THR A 77 -6.34 -10.55 -0.56
CA THR A 77 -7.61 -10.12 -1.15
C THR A 77 -7.44 -8.90 -2.05
N GLU A 78 -6.54 -7.98 -1.69
CA GLU A 78 -6.22 -6.81 -2.48
C GLU A 78 -5.42 -7.14 -3.74
N ILE A 79 -4.37 -7.95 -3.64
CA ILE A 79 -3.61 -8.37 -4.83
C ILE A 79 -4.55 -9.07 -5.83
N SER A 80 -5.46 -9.93 -5.35
CA SER A 80 -6.50 -10.54 -6.18
C SER A 80 -7.40 -9.51 -6.85
N TRP A 81 -7.85 -8.50 -6.10
CA TRP A 81 -8.73 -7.45 -6.61
C TRP A 81 -8.04 -6.52 -7.62
N LEU A 82 -6.77 -6.17 -7.36
CA LEU A 82 -5.91 -5.40 -8.26
C LEU A 82 -5.67 -6.16 -9.56
N HIS A 83 -5.49 -7.49 -9.48
CA HIS A 83 -5.31 -8.34 -10.65
C HIS A 83 -6.48 -8.24 -11.63
N ASP A 84 -7.71 -8.31 -11.13
CA ASP A 84 -8.92 -8.18 -11.96
C ASP A 84 -9.04 -6.78 -12.61
N ARG A 85 -8.37 -5.78 -12.03
CA ARG A 85 -8.29 -4.39 -12.53
C ARG A 85 -6.99 -4.10 -13.29
N LYS A 86 -6.22 -5.13 -13.61
CA LYS A 86 -4.93 -5.02 -14.33
C LYS A 86 -3.98 -4.02 -13.66
N TYR A 87 -4.03 -3.97 -12.32
CA TYR A 87 -3.18 -3.12 -11.48
C TYR A 87 -3.23 -1.63 -11.83
N PHE A 88 -4.28 -1.15 -12.49
CA PHE A 88 -4.41 0.25 -12.92
C PHE A 88 -3.27 0.77 -13.81
N THR A 89 -2.54 -0.12 -14.47
CA THR A 89 -1.48 0.22 -15.42
C THR A 89 -1.96 0.17 -16.86
N LEU A 90 -1.28 0.90 -17.76
CA LEU A 90 -1.64 0.92 -19.18
C LEU A 90 -1.28 -0.38 -19.90
N ARG A 91 -0.24 -1.11 -19.48
CA ARG A 91 0.14 -2.40 -20.09
C ARG A 91 -0.01 -3.56 -19.11
N LYS A 92 -0.31 -4.75 -19.66
CA LYS A 92 -0.61 -5.97 -18.90
C LYS A 92 0.57 -6.52 -18.09
N ALA A 93 1.81 -6.21 -18.45
CA ALA A 93 3.02 -6.77 -17.83
C ALA A 93 3.67 -5.82 -16.82
N ASP A 94 3.10 -4.63 -16.59
CA ASP A 94 3.74 -3.58 -15.79
C ASP A 94 3.89 -3.95 -14.32
N TRP A 95 2.92 -4.71 -13.80
CA TRP A 95 2.96 -5.26 -12.45
C TRP A 95 4.18 -6.16 -12.20
N ALA A 96 4.72 -6.81 -13.25
CA ALA A 96 5.87 -7.70 -13.10
C ALA A 96 7.14 -6.93 -12.72
N LEU A 97 7.32 -5.69 -13.22
CA LEU A 97 8.45 -4.86 -12.80
C LEU A 97 8.33 -4.50 -11.32
N LEU A 98 7.13 -4.15 -10.86
CA LEU A 98 6.87 -3.81 -9.46
C LEU A 98 7.09 -5.02 -8.54
N MET A 99 6.72 -6.22 -8.98
CA MET A 99 7.05 -7.48 -8.28
C MET A 99 8.55 -7.70 -8.16
N VAL A 100 9.29 -7.51 -9.26
CA VAL A 100 10.76 -7.65 -9.25
C VAL A 100 11.38 -6.64 -8.31
N CYS A 101 10.94 -5.38 -8.33
CA CYS A 101 11.38 -4.37 -7.37
C CYS A 101 11.12 -4.81 -5.92
N GLY A 102 9.93 -5.33 -5.60
CA GLY A 102 9.61 -5.84 -4.27
C GLY A 102 10.53 -6.97 -3.82
N LEU A 103 10.85 -7.90 -4.72
CA LEU A 103 11.81 -8.97 -4.43
C LEU A 103 13.22 -8.42 -4.19
N LEU A 104 13.71 -7.51 -5.05
CA LEU A 104 15.04 -6.91 -4.90
C LEU A 104 15.19 -6.15 -3.58
N ILE A 105 14.14 -5.41 -3.18
CA ILE A 105 14.12 -4.70 -1.89
C ILE A 105 14.17 -5.69 -0.73
N THR A 106 13.37 -6.76 -0.81
CA THR A 106 13.35 -7.82 0.21
C THR A 106 14.74 -8.47 0.36
N LEU A 107 15.40 -8.77 -0.75
CA LEU A 107 16.74 -9.35 -0.76
C LEU A 107 17.83 -8.36 -0.31
N GLY A 108 17.60 -7.05 -0.44
CA GLY A 108 18.49 -6.00 0.06
C GLY A 108 18.27 -5.61 1.52
N THR A 109 17.28 -6.19 2.20
CA THR A 109 16.94 -5.81 3.58
C THR A 109 17.52 -6.81 4.58
N ASP A 110 18.53 -6.41 5.34
CA ASP A 110 19.29 -7.24 6.30
C ASP A 110 18.39 -8.03 7.26
N SER A 111 17.42 -7.33 7.87
CA SER A 111 16.50 -7.91 8.85
C SER A 111 15.55 -8.96 8.26
N VAL A 112 15.36 -8.94 6.94
CA VAL A 112 14.46 -9.84 6.23
C VAL A 112 15.22 -10.99 5.58
N LEU A 113 16.43 -10.74 5.07
CA LEU A 113 17.23 -11.77 4.44
C LEU A 113 17.84 -12.73 5.47
N GLY A 114 18.26 -12.20 6.62
CA GLY A 114 18.90 -12.95 7.71
C GLY A 114 20.32 -13.43 7.41
N GLU A 115 21.03 -13.87 8.44
CA GLU A 115 22.47 -14.16 8.36
C GLU A 115 22.86 -15.15 7.25
N ASP A 116 22.14 -16.27 7.13
CA ASP A 116 22.46 -17.29 6.13
C ASP A 116 22.17 -16.79 4.71
N GLY A 117 21.10 -16.02 4.51
CA GLY A 117 20.78 -15.42 3.23
C GLY A 117 21.79 -14.33 2.84
N ILE A 118 22.23 -13.53 3.82
CA ILE A 118 23.31 -12.54 3.64
C ILE A 118 24.59 -13.24 3.21
N ARG A 119 25.04 -14.27 3.93
CA ARG A 119 26.24 -15.06 3.56
C ARG A 119 26.13 -15.65 2.16
N TRP A 120 24.96 -16.16 1.79
CA TRP A 120 24.73 -16.70 0.46
C TRP A 120 24.84 -15.62 -0.64
N LEU A 121 24.16 -14.48 -0.50
CA LEU A 121 24.25 -13.41 -1.48
C LEU A 121 25.63 -12.72 -1.50
N ASP A 122 26.31 -12.65 -0.37
CA ASP A 122 27.66 -12.07 -0.26
C ASP A 122 28.71 -12.95 -0.97
N SER A 123 28.45 -14.25 -1.09
CA SER A 123 29.33 -15.18 -1.83
C SER A 123 29.31 -15.01 -3.35
N ILE A 124 28.35 -14.23 -3.89
CA ILE A 124 28.19 -14.01 -5.33
C ILE A 124 28.91 -12.71 -5.72
N PRO A 125 30.06 -12.77 -6.43
CA PRO A 125 30.83 -11.58 -6.78
C PRO A 125 30.18 -10.79 -7.93
N LEU A 126 30.16 -9.47 -7.80
CA LEU A 126 29.64 -8.49 -8.76
C LEU A 126 30.64 -7.33 -8.91
N GLY A 127 31.69 -7.56 -9.72
CA GLY A 127 32.76 -6.59 -9.90
C GLY A 127 33.60 -6.45 -8.62
N GLN A 128 33.63 -5.25 -8.05
CA GLN A 128 34.35 -4.96 -6.79
C GLN A 128 33.49 -5.18 -5.54
N SER A 129 32.20 -5.46 -5.70
CA SER A 129 31.24 -5.66 -4.61
C SER A 129 30.63 -7.06 -4.70
N SER A 130 29.92 -7.49 -3.66
CA SER A 130 29.07 -8.68 -3.72
C SER A 130 27.65 -8.34 -4.16
N LEU A 131 26.87 -9.35 -4.58
CA LEU A 131 25.45 -9.16 -4.89
C LEU A 131 24.69 -8.58 -3.69
N TYR A 132 24.98 -9.08 -2.48
CA TYR A 132 24.39 -8.55 -1.26
C TYR A 132 24.69 -7.05 -1.10
N GLN A 133 25.96 -6.65 -1.18
CA GLN A 133 26.37 -5.25 -1.01
C GLN A 133 25.67 -4.31 -2.00
N VAL A 134 25.51 -4.74 -3.25
CA VAL A 134 24.77 -3.97 -4.26
C VAL A 134 23.29 -3.83 -3.86
N LEU A 135 22.64 -4.93 -3.47
CA LEU A 135 21.22 -4.90 -3.11
C LEU A 135 20.96 -4.10 -1.82
N SER A 136 21.79 -4.26 -0.79
CA SER A 136 21.64 -3.57 0.49
C SER A 136 22.01 -2.09 0.42
N THR A 137 22.89 -1.70 -0.51
CA THR A 137 23.16 -0.28 -0.79
C THR A 137 22.01 0.37 -1.55
N HIS A 138 21.33 -0.36 -2.45
CA HIS A 138 20.38 0.22 -3.40
C HIS A 138 18.90 -0.10 -3.16
N TYR A 139 18.50 -0.84 -2.13
CA TYR A 139 17.08 -1.20 -1.93
C TYR A 139 16.17 0.04 -1.85
N MET A 140 16.65 1.15 -1.30
CA MET A 140 15.90 2.41 -1.21
C MET A 140 15.68 3.04 -2.58
N ASP A 141 16.69 2.97 -3.44
CA ASP A 141 16.65 3.46 -4.82
C ASP A 141 15.68 2.62 -5.64
N VAL A 142 15.63 1.31 -5.36
CA VAL A 142 14.63 0.42 -5.97
C VAL A 142 13.22 0.79 -5.52
N MET A 143 12.99 1.17 -4.25
CA MET A 143 11.69 1.66 -3.78
C MET A 143 11.31 2.99 -4.45
N PHE A 144 12.23 3.96 -4.50
CA PHE A 144 12.01 5.23 -5.22
C PHE A 144 11.66 4.96 -6.68
N PHE A 145 12.43 4.08 -7.33
CA PHE A 145 12.22 3.71 -8.71
C PHE A 145 10.87 3.02 -8.91
N ALA A 146 10.47 2.09 -8.04
CA ALA A 146 9.16 1.43 -8.13
C ALA A 146 8.01 2.44 -8.00
N PHE A 147 8.12 3.39 -7.07
CA PHE A 147 7.15 4.47 -6.92
C PHE A 147 7.09 5.36 -8.16
N GLY A 148 8.22 5.85 -8.68
CA GLY A 148 8.23 6.65 -9.91
C GLY A 148 7.79 5.88 -11.16
N ALA A 149 8.17 4.62 -11.28
CA ALA A 149 7.77 3.73 -12.37
C ALA A 149 6.25 3.52 -12.39
N ALA A 150 5.62 3.37 -11.23
CA ALA A 150 4.17 3.27 -11.13
C ALA A 150 3.45 4.51 -11.71
N LEU A 151 3.95 5.73 -11.45
CA LEU A 151 3.43 6.95 -12.09
C LEU A 151 3.57 6.89 -13.61
N VAL A 152 4.77 6.52 -14.10
CA VAL A 152 5.03 6.37 -15.54
C VAL A 152 4.06 5.36 -16.16
N PHE A 153 3.73 4.27 -15.47
CA PHE A 153 2.81 3.23 -15.96
C PHE A 153 1.35 3.67 -16.02
N VAL A 154 0.97 4.65 -15.20
CA VAL A 154 -0.36 5.26 -15.20
C VAL A 154 -0.50 6.27 -16.35
N VAL A 155 0.53 7.08 -16.62
CA VAL A 155 0.41 8.25 -17.52
C VAL A 155 0.97 8.05 -18.93
N ALA A 156 2.01 7.22 -19.10
CA ALA A 156 2.76 7.14 -20.36
C ALA A 156 2.25 6.01 -21.28
N GLN A 157 1.43 6.37 -22.27
CA GLN A 157 0.95 5.43 -23.29
C GLN A 157 2.04 5.06 -24.32
N GLN A 158 2.78 6.07 -24.81
CA GLN A 158 3.78 5.89 -25.86
C GLN A 158 5.05 5.24 -25.31
N THR A 159 5.59 4.24 -26.02
CA THR A 159 6.76 3.47 -25.56
C THR A 159 7.97 4.36 -25.28
N TRP A 160 8.25 5.33 -26.14
CA TRP A 160 9.43 6.19 -25.97
C TRP A 160 9.29 7.12 -24.76
N LEU A 161 8.11 7.74 -24.54
CA LEU A 161 7.83 8.56 -23.35
C LEU A 161 7.98 7.74 -22.08
N ARG A 162 7.56 6.48 -22.14
CA ARG A 162 7.68 5.55 -21.03
C ARG A 162 9.14 5.21 -20.74
N LEU A 163 9.93 4.86 -21.76
CA LEU A 163 11.36 4.59 -21.59
C LEU A 163 12.10 5.82 -21.08
N LEU A 164 11.80 7.00 -21.63
CA LEU A 164 12.35 8.26 -21.16
C LEU A 164 11.96 8.53 -19.69
N GLY A 165 10.69 8.36 -19.33
CA GLY A 165 10.21 8.53 -17.97
C GLY A 165 10.91 7.58 -16.98
N LEU A 166 11.03 6.30 -17.33
CA LEU A 166 11.76 5.32 -16.51
C LEU A 166 13.25 5.68 -16.37
N ALA A 167 13.89 6.13 -17.46
CA ALA A 167 15.27 6.57 -17.42
C ALA A 167 15.46 7.80 -16.50
N ILE A 168 14.56 8.78 -16.59
CA ILE A 168 14.56 9.95 -15.70
C ILE A 168 14.39 9.53 -14.24
N VAL A 169 13.43 8.64 -13.94
CA VAL A 169 13.22 8.13 -12.57
C VAL A 169 14.47 7.41 -12.06
N ALA A 170 15.12 6.58 -12.87
CA ALA A 170 16.35 5.89 -12.49
C ALA A 170 17.50 6.89 -12.22
N ILE A 171 17.67 7.91 -13.06
CA ILE A 171 18.67 8.96 -12.85
C ILE A 171 18.37 9.72 -11.55
N CYS A 172 17.10 10.08 -11.30
CA CYS A 172 16.70 10.73 -10.05
C CYS A 172 17.02 9.87 -8.82
N ALA A 173 16.77 8.56 -8.88
CA ALA A 173 17.11 7.65 -7.78
C ALA A 173 18.63 7.72 -7.47
N MET A 174 19.48 7.65 -8.50
CA MET A 174 20.94 7.72 -8.35
C MET A 174 21.41 9.09 -7.82
N LEU A 175 20.82 10.19 -8.30
CA LEU A 175 21.16 11.54 -7.83
C LEU A 175 20.77 11.75 -6.37
N PHE A 176 19.59 11.26 -5.96
CA PHE A 176 19.16 11.37 -4.58
C PHE A 176 20.00 10.52 -3.63
N HIS A 177 20.35 9.30 -4.05
CA HIS A 177 21.31 8.46 -3.32
C HIS A 177 22.61 9.21 -3.04
N GLY A 178 23.23 9.80 -4.08
CA GLY A 178 24.51 10.49 -3.96
C GLY A 178 24.48 11.84 -3.23
N SER A 179 23.29 12.38 -2.95
CA SER A 179 23.09 13.69 -2.32
C SER A 179 22.76 13.64 -0.82
N GLY A 180 22.47 12.45 -0.28
CA GLY A 180 22.08 12.28 1.11
C GLY A 180 23.28 12.00 2.03
N PRO A 181 23.23 12.41 3.31
CA PRO A 181 24.08 11.79 4.33
C PRO A 181 23.83 10.28 4.33
N THR A 182 24.88 9.48 4.19
CA THR A 182 24.84 8.00 4.20
C THR A 182 24.41 7.41 5.55
N SER A 183 24.11 8.25 6.55
CA SER A 183 23.55 7.86 7.84
C SER A 183 22.02 7.69 7.76
N ALA A 184 21.48 6.83 8.64
CA ALA A 184 20.03 6.61 8.86
C ALA A 184 19.20 7.88 9.20
N THR A 185 19.82 9.06 9.12
CA THR A 185 19.23 10.38 9.38
C THR A 185 18.82 11.13 8.11
N GLY A 186 19.24 10.68 6.91
CA GLY A 186 18.89 11.31 5.65
C GLY A 186 17.38 11.28 5.35
N ILE A 187 16.82 12.39 4.88
CA ILE A 187 15.38 12.47 4.54
C ILE A 187 14.98 11.46 3.47
N TYR A 188 15.88 11.17 2.52
CA TYR A 188 15.66 10.17 1.48
C TYR A 188 15.52 8.75 2.08
N TYR A 189 16.43 8.39 2.99
CA TYR A 189 16.39 7.12 3.73
C TYR A 189 15.06 6.98 4.48
N LYS A 190 14.70 8.00 5.27
CA LYS A 190 13.46 7.97 6.07
C LYS A 190 12.22 7.89 5.19
N LEU A 191 12.18 8.66 4.11
CA LEU A 191 11.01 8.73 3.24
C LEU A 191 10.76 7.40 2.52
N PHE A 192 11.76 6.85 1.83
CA PHE A 192 11.57 5.66 0.98
C PHE A 192 11.87 4.33 1.70
N GLY A 193 12.76 4.31 2.69
CA GLY A 193 13.03 3.08 3.45
C GLY A 193 12.02 2.80 4.55
N VAL A 194 11.55 3.86 5.22
CA VAL A 194 10.74 3.71 6.44
C VAL A 194 9.31 4.12 6.18
N TYR A 195 9.05 5.39 5.84
CA TYR A 195 7.70 5.93 5.81
C TYR A 195 6.88 5.48 4.61
N MET A 196 7.49 5.28 3.43
CA MET A 196 6.78 4.87 2.21
C MET A 196 5.98 3.57 2.39
N PRO A 197 6.60 2.42 2.75
CA PRO A 197 5.87 1.18 2.95
C PRO A 197 5.07 1.13 4.26
N THR A 198 5.27 2.10 5.17
CA THR A 198 4.57 2.14 6.46
C THR A 198 3.54 3.26 6.48
N LEU A 199 3.82 4.40 7.12
CA LEU A 199 2.89 5.49 7.40
C LEU A 199 2.27 6.12 6.14
N ILE A 200 3.06 6.30 5.09
CA ILE A 200 2.55 6.90 3.85
C ILE A 200 1.50 5.98 3.25
N HIS A 201 1.80 4.69 3.12
CA HIS A 201 0.84 3.73 2.59
C HIS A 201 -0.38 3.57 3.51
N VAL A 202 -0.20 3.18 4.78
CA VAL A 202 -1.33 2.81 5.64
C VAL A 202 -2.16 4.01 6.11
N PHE A 203 -1.58 5.22 6.23
CA PHE A 203 -2.28 6.39 6.75
C PHE A 203 -2.54 7.45 5.68
N ILE A 204 -1.52 7.87 4.92
CA ILE A 204 -1.68 8.96 3.95
C ILE A 204 -2.50 8.50 2.74
N PHE A 205 -2.16 7.36 2.12
CA PHE A 205 -2.92 6.85 0.98
C PHE A 205 -4.34 6.44 1.38
N THR A 206 -4.52 5.81 2.55
CA THR A 206 -5.86 5.55 3.11
C THR A 206 -6.68 6.83 3.24
N GLY A 207 -6.11 7.89 3.81
CA GLY A 207 -6.75 9.20 3.91
C GLY A 207 -7.10 9.78 2.54
N ALA A 208 -6.18 9.66 1.56
CA ALA A 208 -6.40 10.10 0.19
C ALA A 208 -7.59 9.36 -0.46
N PHE A 209 -7.72 8.04 -0.28
CA PHE A 209 -8.87 7.30 -0.81
C PHE A 209 -10.20 7.71 -0.18
N ILE A 210 -10.21 8.00 1.13
CA ILE A 210 -11.42 8.49 1.81
C ILE A 210 -11.79 9.88 1.27
N LEU A 211 -10.82 10.78 1.13
CA LEU A 211 -11.03 12.10 0.58
C LEU A 211 -11.48 12.05 -0.88
N ALA A 212 -10.86 11.21 -1.71
CA ALA A 212 -11.25 11.02 -3.10
C ALA A 212 -12.70 10.53 -3.22
N GLY A 213 -13.12 9.60 -2.34
CA GLY A 213 -14.51 9.14 -2.26
C GLY A 213 -15.48 10.27 -1.88
N ALA A 214 -15.10 11.09 -0.89
CA ALA A 214 -15.88 12.25 -0.46
C ALA A 214 -16.04 13.31 -1.56
N LEU A 215 -14.95 13.59 -2.29
CA LEU A 215 -14.91 14.55 -3.39
C LEU A 215 -15.77 14.08 -4.57
N LYS A 216 -15.58 12.85 -5.05
CA LYS A 216 -16.33 12.30 -6.19
C LYS A 216 -17.83 12.21 -5.95
N ARG A 217 -18.24 11.85 -4.73
CA ARG A 217 -19.67 11.76 -4.36
C ARG A 217 -20.25 13.08 -3.88
N ASN A 218 -19.42 14.09 -3.65
CA ASN A 218 -19.78 15.34 -2.98
C ASN A 218 -20.61 15.12 -1.69
N SER A 219 -20.24 14.13 -0.88
CA SER A 219 -21.05 13.69 0.27
C SER A 219 -20.56 14.30 1.58
N LYS A 220 -21.47 14.95 2.32
CA LYS A 220 -21.19 15.46 3.68
C LYS A 220 -20.74 14.34 4.62
N ALA A 221 -21.33 13.15 4.52
CA ALA A 221 -20.93 12.00 5.31
C ALA A 221 -19.51 11.53 4.95
N GLY A 222 -19.12 11.63 3.68
CA GLY A 222 -17.75 11.33 3.23
C GLY A 222 -16.73 12.30 3.82
N PHE A 223 -17.01 13.62 3.78
CA PHE A 223 -16.13 14.62 4.41
C PHE A 223 -16.07 14.48 5.93
N LEU A 224 -17.20 14.15 6.57
CA LEU A 224 -17.23 13.83 8.01
C LEU A 224 -16.36 12.61 8.32
N SER A 225 -16.44 11.55 7.51
CA SER A 225 -15.60 10.36 7.65
C SER A 225 -14.11 10.70 7.54
N PHE A 226 -13.72 11.53 6.57
CA PHE A 226 -12.35 12.01 6.45
C PHE A 226 -11.90 12.85 7.66
N ALA A 227 -12.75 13.74 8.16
CA ALA A 227 -12.45 14.55 9.34
C ALA A 227 -12.28 13.68 10.60
N VAL A 228 -13.15 12.67 10.79
CA VAL A 228 -13.04 11.71 11.90
C VAL A 228 -11.76 10.88 11.78
N PHE A 229 -11.37 10.47 10.57
CA PHE A 229 -10.12 9.75 10.35
C PHE A 229 -8.90 10.55 10.84
N LEU A 230 -8.81 11.82 10.46
CA LEU A 230 -7.75 12.71 10.92
C LEU A 230 -7.81 12.93 12.43
N ALA A 231 -9.00 13.18 12.98
CA ALA A 231 -9.20 13.37 14.41
C ALA A 231 -8.79 12.13 15.22
N CYS A 232 -9.11 10.91 14.76
CA CYS A 232 -8.69 9.67 15.39
C CYS A 232 -7.16 9.52 15.36
N GLY A 233 -6.50 9.90 14.26
CA GLY A 233 -5.03 9.95 14.19
C GLY A 233 -4.42 10.90 15.21
N VAL A 234 -4.98 12.10 15.37
CA VAL A 234 -4.56 13.07 16.39
C VAL A 234 -4.81 12.50 17.80
N VAL A 235 -6.00 11.97 18.09
CA VAL A 235 -6.33 11.36 19.38
C VAL A 235 -5.38 10.21 19.71
N ALA A 236 -5.04 9.36 18.74
CA ALA A 236 -4.09 8.27 18.93
C ALA A 236 -2.68 8.74 19.34
N ILE A 237 -2.28 9.97 19.03
CA ILE A 237 -0.99 10.52 19.46
C ILE A 237 -1.13 11.26 20.81
N TRP A 238 -2.21 12.01 21.01
CA TRP A 238 -2.31 12.98 22.10
C TRP A 238 -3.10 12.51 23.32
N LEU A 239 -3.84 11.41 23.22
CA LEU A 239 -4.55 10.85 24.36
C LEU A 239 -3.55 10.45 25.46
N PRO A 240 -3.84 10.69 26.76
CA PRO A 240 -3.02 10.17 27.84
C PRO A 240 -2.80 8.66 27.72
N ASN A 241 -1.63 8.18 28.15
CA ASN A 241 -1.35 6.75 28.10
C ASN A 241 -2.15 6.02 29.18
N ILE A 242 -3.15 5.27 28.72
CA ILE A 242 -4.00 4.39 29.51
C ILE A 242 -3.82 2.93 29.12
N ALA A 243 -2.80 2.65 28.30
CA ALA A 243 -2.47 1.31 27.85
C ALA A 243 -2.09 0.45 29.06
N GLY A 244 -2.59 -0.79 29.08
CA GLY A 244 -2.11 -1.77 30.04
C GLY A 244 -0.65 -2.14 29.78
N ASP A 245 -0.01 -2.78 30.75
CA ASP A 245 1.27 -3.44 30.51
C ASP A 245 1.11 -4.45 29.38
N PRO A 246 2.05 -4.52 28.41
CA PRO A 246 1.98 -5.50 27.34
C PRO A 246 1.85 -6.91 27.91
N LEU A 247 0.92 -7.70 27.39
CA LEU A 247 0.79 -9.10 27.77
C LEU A 247 2.13 -9.79 27.47
N THR A 248 2.65 -10.49 28.49
CA THR A 248 3.96 -11.16 28.56
C THR A 248 4.60 -11.49 27.20
N ALA A 249 5.74 -10.86 26.93
CA ALA A 249 6.70 -11.19 25.86
C ALA A 249 6.12 -11.27 24.43
N ALA A 250 5.69 -10.12 23.88
CA ALA A 250 5.77 -9.94 22.43
C ALA A 250 7.20 -10.30 21.96
N PRO A 251 7.35 -11.08 20.88
CA PRO A 251 8.66 -11.57 20.46
C PRO A 251 9.64 -10.40 20.29
N LYS A 252 10.79 -10.46 20.97
CA LYS A 252 11.87 -9.44 20.88
C LYS A 252 12.24 -9.11 19.42
N VAL A 253 12.07 -10.08 18.52
CA VAL A 253 12.30 -9.96 17.06
C VAL A 253 11.29 -9.02 16.40
N PHE A 254 9.99 -9.17 16.68
CA PHE A 254 8.97 -8.25 16.15
C PHE A 254 9.20 -6.83 16.68
N TRP A 255 9.64 -6.74 17.93
CA TRP A 255 10.00 -5.47 18.53
C TRP A 255 11.18 -4.78 17.85
N ARG A 256 12.17 -5.52 17.33
CA ARG A 256 13.34 -4.93 16.66
C ARG A 256 12.96 -4.16 15.38
N GLY A 257 12.09 -4.72 14.53
CA GLY A 257 11.58 -4.02 13.35
C GLY A 257 10.68 -2.83 13.70
N PHE A 258 9.86 -2.97 14.73
CA PHE A 258 9.03 -1.88 15.25
C PHE A 258 9.86 -0.75 15.90
N GLN A 259 10.94 -1.11 16.58
CA GLN A 259 11.90 -0.21 17.19
C GLN A 259 12.55 0.69 16.14
N GLU A 260 12.88 0.18 14.95
CA GLU A 260 13.41 1.01 13.87
C GLU A 260 12.41 2.08 13.42
N LEU A 261 11.15 1.71 13.17
CA LEU A 261 10.10 2.68 12.81
C LEU A 261 9.86 3.72 13.92
N SER A 262 9.77 3.26 15.17
CA SER A 262 9.52 4.12 16.32
C SER A 262 10.70 5.04 16.64
N LEU A 263 11.93 4.52 16.61
CA LEU A 263 13.13 5.32 16.85
C LEU A 263 13.39 6.33 15.74
N ASN A 264 13.10 6.00 14.48
CA ASN A 264 13.19 6.97 13.38
C ASN A 264 12.14 8.08 13.52
N GLY A 265 10.91 7.74 13.89
CA GLY A 265 9.87 8.73 14.22
C GLY A 265 10.24 9.61 15.42
N LEU A 266 10.81 9.02 16.48
CA LEU A 266 11.30 9.74 17.65
C LEU A 266 12.49 10.65 17.31
N ASN A 267 13.42 10.18 16.50
CA ASN A 267 14.57 10.95 16.02
C ASN A 267 14.09 12.22 15.31
N ASP A 268 13.06 12.13 14.49
CA ASP A 268 12.46 13.29 13.80
C ASP A 268 11.73 14.24 14.75
N ILE A 269 10.91 13.71 15.66
CA ILE A 269 10.12 14.52 16.60
C ILE A 269 11.02 15.24 17.61
N LEU A 270 11.98 14.52 18.19
CA LEU A 270 12.87 15.02 19.22
C LEU A 270 14.12 15.71 18.64
N ARG A 271 14.35 15.60 17.33
CA ARG A 271 15.58 16.04 16.65
C ARG A 271 16.84 15.49 17.30
N GLN A 272 16.77 14.24 17.77
CA GLN A 272 17.87 13.56 18.47
C GLN A 272 18.39 12.38 17.66
N PRO A 273 19.71 12.11 17.67
CA PRO A 273 20.27 10.96 17.00
C PRO A 273 19.82 9.65 17.67
N THR A 274 19.73 8.56 16.91
CA THR A 274 19.17 7.28 17.36
C THR A 274 19.95 6.70 18.55
N GLU A 275 21.26 6.99 18.63
CA GLU A 275 22.15 6.62 19.71
C GLU A 275 21.78 7.30 21.04
N ALA A 276 21.23 8.51 21.00
CA ALA A 276 20.73 9.22 22.18
C ALA A 276 19.42 8.62 22.73
N LEU A 277 18.74 7.79 21.94
CA LEU A 277 17.48 7.12 22.30
C LEU A 277 17.70 5.70 22.87
N VAL A 278 18.95 5.22 22.93
CA VAL A 278 19.33 3.84 23.32
C VAL A 278 18.98 3.47 24.77
N GLY A 279 18.65 4.45 25.62
CA GLY A 279 18.20 4.23 27.01
C GLY A 279 16.68 4.29 27.24
N ILE A 280 15.88 4.56 26.21
CA ILE A 280 14.43 4.69 26.37
C ILE A 280 13.80 3.31 26.59
N ASN A 281 13.05 3.15 27.68
CA ASN A 281 12.25 1.95 27.85
C ASN A 281 11.13 1.95 26.81
N LEU A 282 11.33 1.12 25.80
CA LEU A 282 10.52 0.98 24.63
C LEU A 282 9.08 0.48 24.91
N TYR A 283 8.82 -0.10 26.09
CA TYR A 283 7.51 -0.60 26.47
C TYR A 283 6.73 0.36 27.38
N THR A 284 7.44 1.22 28.12
CA THR A 284 6.82 2.10 29.13
C THR A 284 7.01 3.58 28.84
N SER A 285 7.83 3.93 27.85
CA SER A 285 8.07 5.32 27.46
C SER A 285 6.80 5.93 26.91
N ASP A 286 6.40 7.06 27.50
CA ASP A 286 5.19 7.78 27.16
C ASP A 286 5.12 8.10 25.66
N ILE A 287 6.25 8.51 25.06
CA ILE A 287 6.29 8.86 23.64
C ILE A 287 6.26 7.63 22.74
N VAL A 288 6.86 6.50 23.14
CA VAL A 288 6.81 5.26 22.36
C VAL A 288 5.39 4.71 22.35
N LEU A 289 4.71 4.70 23.50
CA LEU A 289 3.32 4.25 23.62
C LEU A 289 2.37 5.04 22.72
N ARG A 290 2.56 6.36 22.62
CA ARG A 290 1.79 7.22 21.69
C ARG A 290 2.00 6.83 20.23
N LEU A 291 3.25 6.55 19.84
CA LEU A 291 3.58 6.12 18.47
C LEU A 291 3.03 4.73 18.16
N VAL A 292 3.17 3.76 19.08
CA VAL A 292 2.59 2.41 18.92
C VAL A 292 1.09 2.49 18.78
N ARG A 293 0.41 3.29 19.62
CA ARG A 293 -1.04 3.47 19.54
C ARG A 293 -1.47 4.08 18.21
N PHE A 294 -0.76 5.08 17.71
CA PHE A 294 -1.01 5.64 16.39
C PHE A 294 -0.84 4.59 15.28
N LEU A 295 0.24 3.81 15.32
CA LEU A 295 0.50 2.75 14.35
C LEU A 295 -0.56 1.64 14.42
N ALA A 296 -0.93 1.20 15.62
CA ALA A 296 -2.00 0.23 15.85
C ALA A 296 -3.31 0.71 15.23
N PHE A 297 -3.71 1.95 15.51
CA PHE A 297 -4.89 2.56 14.89
C PHE A 297 -4.78 2.60 13.36
N ALA A 298 -3.67 3.12 12.82
CA ALA A 298 -3.51 3.34 11.39
C ALA A 298 -3.55 2.01 10.61
N TYR A 299 -2.82 0.99 11.06
CA TYR A 299 -2.82 -0.33 10.43
C TYR A 299 -4.18 -1.03 10.57
N THR A 300 -4.77 -1.05 11.78
CA THR A 300 -6.07 -1.68 12.01
C THR A 300 -7.13 -1.08 11.09
N TYR A 301 -7.24 0.26 11.10
CA TYR A 301 -8.27 0.93 10.33
C TYR A 301 -8.02 0.82 8.81
N HIS A 302 -6.77 0.87 8.35
CA HIS A 302 -6.43 0.65 6.95
C HIS A 302 -7.01 -0.69 6.43
N TYR A 303 -6.81 -1.79 7.17
CA TYR A 303 -7.35 -3.09 6.81
C TYR A 303 -8.88 -3.15 6.95
N LEU A 304 -9.45 -2.60 8.02
CA LEU A 304 -10.91 -2.58 8.20
C LEU A 304 -11.62 -1.74 7.12
N ASN A 305 -11.02 -0.64 6.68
CA ASN A 305 -11.50 0.20 5.57
C ASN A 305 -11.51 -0.54 4.23
N TRP A 306 -10.59 -1.48 4.03
CA TRP A 306 -10.64 -2.40 2.88
C TRP A 306 -11.81 -3.37 3.01
N PHE A 307 -11.91 -4.06 4.16
CA PHE A 307 -12.95 -5.08 4.34
C PHE A 307 -14.37 -4.52 4.39
N SER A 308 -14.56 -3.28 4.85
CA SER A 308 -15.87 -2.62 4.95
C SER A 308 -16.49 -2.24 3.60
N LYS A 309 -15.67 -2.09 2.56
CA LYS A 309 -16.10 -1.66 1.21
C LYS A 309 -16.57 -2.83 0.35
N THR A 310 -17.45 -3.68 0.88
CA THR A 310 -17.95 -4.88 0.20
C THR A 310 -18.67 -4.60 -1.13
N SER A 311 -19.40 -3.49 -1.25
CA SER A 311 -20.12 -3.12 -2.47
C SER A 311 -19.23 -2.53 -3.58
N ILE A 312 -18.06 -1.99 -3.23
CA ILE A 312 -17.13 -1.35 -4.18
C ILE A 312 -15.99 -2.32 -4.55
N ILE A 313 -15.45 -2.98 -3.53
CA ILE A 313 -14.31 -3.89 -3.67
C ILE A 313 -14.80 -5.29 -3.98
N GLY A 314 -15.77 -5.80 -3.22
CA GLY A 314 -16.31 -7.15 -3.43
C GLY A 314 -15.24 -8.23 -3.26
N TRP A 315 -14.39 -8.12 -2.23
CA TRP A 315 -13.26 -9.03 -1.99
C TRP A 315 -13.67 -10.51 -1.84
N HIS A 316 -14.91 -10.77 -1.43
CA HIS A 316 -15.49 -12.11 -1.32
C HIS A 316 -16.14 -12.59 -2.63
N SER A 317 -16.39 -11.69 -3.58
CA SER A 317 -17.04 -11.96 -4.87
C SER A 317 -16.04 -12.43 -5.93
N VAL A 318 -15.11 -13.30 -5.55
CA VAL A 318 -14.12 -13.93 -6.44
C VAL A 318 -14.47 -15.40 -6.67
N SER A 319 -13.81 -16.06 -7.62
CA SER A 319 -14.07 -17.48 -7.87
C SER A 319 -13.78 -18.33 -6.62
N PRO A 320 -14.54 -19.41 -6.35
CA PRO A 320 -14.34 -20.26 -5.17
C PRO A 320 -12.91 -20.83 -5.08
N VAL A 321 -12.30 -21.15 -6.23
CA VAL A 321 -10.92 -21.63 -6.32
C VAL A 321 -9.94 -20.56 -5.82
N ARG A 322 -10.13 -19.31 -6.26
CA ARG A 322 -9.29 -18.19 -5.83
C ARG A 322 -9.50 -17.87 -4.35
N LEU A 323 -10.74 -17.88 -3.87
CA LEU A 323 -11.04 -17.67 -2.46
C LEU A 323 -10.40 -18.76 -1.58
N THR A 324 -10.45 -20.02 -2.02
CA THR A 324 -9.80 -21.15 -1.34
C THR A 324 -8.30 -20.93 -1.25
N PHE A 325 -7.66 -20.53 -2.36
CA PHE A 325 -6.24 -20.20 -2.36
C PHE A 325 -5.90 -19.07 -1.38
N ILE A 326 -6.70 -17.98 -1.36
CA ILE A 326 -6.52 -16.86 -0.43
C ILE A 326 -6.61 -17.34 1.02
N VAL A 327 -7.63 -18.13 1.37
CA VAL A 327 -7.82 -18.64 2.74
C VAL A 327 -6.66 -19.56 3.14
N VAL A 328 -6.25 -20.48 2.26
CA VAL A 328 -5.12 -21.38 2.53
C VAL A 328 -3.82 -20.60 2.70
N ALA A 329 -3.52 -19.66 1.80
CA ALA A 329 -2.33 -18.83 1.88
C ALA A 329 -2.33 -17.94 3.13
N TRP A 330 -3.50 -17.43 3.54
CA TRP A 330 -3.66 -16.67 4.78
C TRP A 330 -3.38 -17.54 6.02
N LEU A 331 -4.02 -18.71 6.12
CA LEU A 331 -3.77 -19.65 7.22
C LEU A 331 -2.31 -20.11 7.27
N ALA A 332 -1.70 -20.37 6.11
CA ALA A 332 -0.29 -20.72 6.01
C ALA A 332 0.61 -19.57 6.48
N SER A 333 0.29 -18.33 6.11
CA SER A 333 1.04 -17.14 6.55
C SER A 333 1.02 -16.98 8.07
N MET A 334 -0.12 -17.26 8.71
CA MET A 334 -0.21 -17.27 10.17
C MET A 334 0.54 -18.47 10.78
N ALA A 335 0.45 -19.65 10.18
CA ALA A 335 1.11 -20.86 10.67
C ALA A 335 2.65 -20.74 10.65
N LEU A 336 3.23 -19.93 9.76
CA LEU A 336 4.68 -19.68 9.76
C LEU A 336 5.18 -19.10 11.09
N TYR A 337 4.38 -18.27 11.78
CA TYR A 337 4.73 -17.76 13.11
C TYR A 337 4.77 -18.86 14.17
N ALA A 338 4.01 -19.94 14.00
CA ALA A 338 4.07 -21.10 14.90
C ALA A 338 5.32 -21.95 14.65
N VAL A 339 5.93 -21.87 13.46
CA VAL A 339 7.20 -22.54 13.13
C VAL A 339 8.39 -21.70 13.60
N SER A 340 8.45 -20.44 13.18
CA SER A 340 9.46 -19.48 13.57
C SER A 340 8.97 -18.05 13.38
N TYR A 341 9.06 -17.23 14.42
CA TYR A 341 8.71 -15.81 14.35
C TYR A 341 9.49 -15.06 13.29
N ASP A 342 10.76 -15.40 13.11
CA ASP A 342 11.62 -14.80 12.10
C ASP A 342 11.15 -15.16 10.69
N LEU A 343 10.86 -16.45 10.43
CA LEU A 343 10.33 -16.88 9.13
C LEU A 343 8.97 -16.22 8.81
N GLY A 344 8.07 -16.17 9.78
CA GLY A 344 6.77 -15.51 9.64
C GLY A 344 6.90 -14.02 9.30
N LEU A 345 7.81 -13.31 9.98
CA LEU A 345 8.06 -11.89 9.73
C LEU A 345 8.64 -11.66 8.34
N ARG A 346 9.61 -12.47 7.90
CA ARG A 346 10.22 -12.35 6.57
C ARG A 346 9.21 -12.57 5.45
N TRP A 347 8.38 -13.61 5.60
CA TRP A 347 7.31 -13.91 4.65
C TRP A 347 6.27 -12.78 4.58
N LEU A 348 5.80 -12.31 5.74
CA LEU A 348 4.84 -11.21 5.77
C LEU A 348 5.44 -9.90 5.29
N PHE A 349 6.73 -9.64 5.50
CA PHE A 349 7.40 -8.49 4.91
C PHE A 349 7.34 -8.53 3.39
N LEU A 350 7.69 -9.66 2.76
CA LEU A 350 7.63 -9.80 1.30
C LEU A 350 6.20 -9.61 0.78
N LEU A 351 5.22 -10.27 1.40
CA LEU A 351 3.82 -10.16 1.00
C LEU A 351 3.29 -8.72 1.22
N SER A 352 3.69 -8.09 2.32
CA SER A 352 3.38 -6.70 2.65
C SER A 352 4.00 -5.75 1.61
N LEU A 353 5.27 -5.90 1.32
CA LEU A 353 5.93 -5.02 0.36
C LEU A 353 5.35 -5.18 -1.04
N THR A 354 5.02 -6.42 -1.42
CA THR A 354 4.45 -6.74 -2.71
C THR A 354 3.10 -6.05 -2.94
N HIS A 355 2.16 -6.09 -1.97
CA HIS A 355 0.88 -5.42 -2.17
C HIS A 355 1.05 -3.89 -2.25
N VAL A 356 1.91 -3.30 -1.40
CA VAL A 356 2.21 -1.86 -1.42
C VAL A 356 2.66 -1.41 -2.81
N LEU A 357 3.66 -2.10 -3.38
CA LEU A 357 4.20 -1.73 -4.68
C LEU A 357 3.18 -1.91 -5.80
N LEU A 358 2.39 -3.00 -5.76
CA LEU A 358 1.34 -3.27 -6.74
C LEU A 358 0.17 -2.28 -6.66
N GLU A 359 -0.04 -1.64 -5.52
CA GLU A 359 -1.07 -0.62 -5.32
C GLU A 359 -0.61 0.78 -5.77
N PHE A 360 0.70 1.05 -5.89
CA PHE A 360 1.20 2.38 -6.28
C PHE A 360 0.52 2.99 -7.52
N PRO A 361 0.25 2.26 -8.62
CA PRO A 361 -0.47 2.84 -9.75
C PRO A 361 -1.88 3.34 -9.38
N LEU A 362 -2.59 2.60 -8.52
CA LEU A 362 -3.88 3.03 -7.99
C LEU A 362 -3.74 4.27 -7.10
N ASN A 363 -2.70 4.33 -6.28
CA ASN A 363 -2.39 5.50 -5.44
C ASN A 363 -2.19 6.76 -6.30
N PHE A 364 -1.38 6.69 -7.37
CA PHE A 364 -1.23 7.82 -8.30
C PHE A 364 -2.54 8.21 -8.96
N LYS A 365 -3.32 7.22 -9.43
CA LYS A 365 -4.64 7.49 -9.99
C LYS A 365 -5.55 8.20 -8.99
N CYS A 366 -5.52 7.82 -7.71
CA CYS A 366 -6.27 8.47 -6.66
C CYS A 366 -5.90 9.95 -6.51
N PHE A 367 -4.61 10.29 -6.49
CA PHE A 367 -4.17 11.69 -6.41
C PHE A 367 -4.53 12.50 -7.66
N LEU A 368 -4.43 11.90 -8.85
CA LEU A 368 -4.87 12.54 -10.09
C LEU A 368 -6.38 12.83 -10.05
N ASP A 369 -7.18 11.88 -9.56
CA ASP A 369 -8.62 12.04 -9.40
C ASP A 369 -8.93 13.17 -8.39
N ILE A 370 -8.27 13.22 -7.23
CA ILE A 370 -8.42 14.33 -6.24
C ILE A 370 -8.11 15.69 -6.88
N GLY A 371 -6.99 15.80 -7.60
CA GLY A 371 -6.58 17.03 -8.26
C GLY A 371 -7.61 17.51 -9.30
N SER A 372 -8.17 16.57 -10.08
CA SER A 372 -9.25 16.85 -11.04
C SER A 372 -10.51 17.39 -10.34
N GLU A 373 -10.99 16.72 -9.29
CA GLU A 373 -12.19 17.12 -8.55
C GLU A 373 -12.03 18.50 -7.90
N LEU A 374 -10.86 18.80 -7.33
CA LEU A 374 -10.59 20.12 -6.74
C LEU A 374 -10.54 21.22 -7.80
N ARG A 375 -9.92 20.95 -8.95
CA ARG A 375 -9.85 21.91 -10.07
C ARG A 375 -11.24 22.28 -10.57
N GLN A 376 -12.12 21.30 -10.76
CA GLN A 376 -13.50 21.52 -11.22
C GLN A 376 -14.32 22.39 -10.24
N ARG A 377 -14.02 22.32 -8.94
CA ARG A 377 -14.71 23.11 -7.90
C ARG A 377 -14.18 24.54 -7.78
N LEU A 378 -12.87 24.74 -7.96
CA LEU A 378 -12.21 26.04 -7.79
C LEU A 378 -12.29 26.93 -9.04
N ILE A 379 -12.40 26.33 -10.22
CA ILE A 379 -12.60 27.02 -11.48
C ILE A 379 -13.90 26.48 -12.09
N PRO A 380 -15.08 26.99 -11.67
CA PRO A 380 -16.33 26.70 -12.35
C PRO A 380 -16.20 27.16 -13.81
N ALA A 381 -16.63 26.31 -14.75
CA ALA A 381 -16.58 26.58 -16.18
C ALA A 381 -17.33 27.85 -16.59
#